data_AF-A0A0L0T456-F1
#
_entry.id   AF-A0A0L0T456-F1
#
_cell.length_a   1.000
_cell.length_b   1.000
_cell.length_c   1.000
_cell.angle_alpha   90.00
_cell.angle_beta   90.00
_cell.angle_gamma   90.00
#
_symmetry.space_group_name_H-M   'P 1'
#
loop_
_entity.id
_entity.type
_entity.pdbx_description
1 polymer ?
#
loop_
_entity_poly.entity_id
_entity_poly.type
_entity_poly.pdbx_seq_one_letter_code
_entity_poly.pdbx_strand_id
1 'polypeptide(L)'
;MGVKVEEPPQELPLELPQDQPEEVIELPVADSESEIVIQEHEPLEEFVFKPLLKEYVHDANDKPCEKATKKRRENMLTWFKGNVSQMKGSEGLDIVAEWSQLFDLMNVRQLKDTAAALNSIKLSGKRFSNVDIEDLHHQCHERRKTKDKMTSVLNAKKPLVVSLDQCKAYAATVPVQPLPDSLLAIFISAAVGLRCDPVYLTCAKTEEYPYLEVEGEHLWMRGPIMSTKAKDKGYNINVLIDPAFASHITASVQERAKTGQKFVFADSVDEDKDKSFDRYSRLICTASQSIPELNGASTVNFRKAHVTHDLGLYKRNAMTYEELNARFSARGHSLAVLDHYYRLDAE
;
A
#
# COMPACT_ATOMS: atom_id res chain seq x y z
N MET A 1 1.83 -43.78 -32.72
CA MET A 1 2.80 -44.85 -32.40
C MET A 1 4.18 -44.22 -32.43
N GLY A 2 5.05 -44.24 -31.43
CA GLY A 2 5.09 -44.79 -30.08
C GLY A 2 6.37 -44.23 -29.44
N VAL A 3 6.35 -44.07 -28.11
CA VAL A 3 7.52 -43.70 -27.29
C VAL A 3 8.56 -44.83 -27.32
N LYS A 4 9.87 -44.51 -27.33
CA LYS A 4 10.87 -45.22 -26.50
C LYS A 4 12.19 -44.46 -26.38
N VAL A 5 12.61 -44.31 -25.13
CA VAL A 5 13.94 -43.92 -24.62
C VAL A 5 14.73 -45.21 -24.36
N GLU A 6 16.05 -45.21 -24.58
CA GLU A 6 17.08 -45.75 -23.66
C GLU A 6 18.51 -45.44 -24.19
N GLU A 7 19.35 -44.94 -23.27
CA GLU A 7 20.81 -44.66 -23.32
C GLU A 7 21.67 -45.95 -23.19
N PRO A 8 23.01 -45.92 -23.01
CA PRO A 8 24.12 -45.08 -23.56
C PRO A 8 25.28 -45.98 -24.10
N PRO A 9 26.43 -45.44 -24.59
CA PRO A 9 27.66 -46.22 -24.68
C PRO A 9 28.75 -45.77 -23.68
N GLN A 10 29.43 -46.81 -23.16
CA GLN A 10 30.52 -46.84 -22.19
C GLN A 10 31.86 -46.31 -22.72
N GLU A 11 32.72 -45.96 -21.75
CA GLU A 11 34.07 -45.40 -21.84
C GLU A 11 35.17 -46.35 -22.38
N LEU A 12 36.31 -45.71 -22.73
CA LEU A 12 37.74 -46.08 -22.56
C LEU A 12 38.56 -46.14 -23.87
N PRO A 13 39.90 -45.95 -23.86
CA PRO A 13 40.81 -45.42 -22.82
C PRO A 13 41.77 -44.30 -23.31
N LEU A 14 42.31 -43.50 -22.39
CA LEU A 14 43.38 -42.53 -22.65
C LEU A 14 44.77 -43.21 -22.57
N GLU A 15 45.53 -43.15 -23.66
CA GLU A 15 46.92 -43.59 -23.76
C GLU A 15 47.88 -42.61 -23.06
N LEU A 16 48.82 -43.15 -22.29
CA LEU A 16 49.96 -42.44 -21.70
C LEU A 16 51.04 -42.19 -22.79
N PRO A 17 51.56 -40.96 -22.95
CA PRO A 17 52.72 -40.75 -23.81
C PRO A 17 54.04 -40.97 -23.04
N GLN A 18 54.90 -41.79 -23.65
CA GLN A 18 56.29 -42.04 -23.28
C GLN A 18 57.23 -40.88 -23.66
N ASP A 19 58.36 -40.85 -22.95
CA ASP A 19 59.50 -39.93 -22.96
C ASP A 19 60.17 -39.58 -24.33
N GLN A 20 60.66 -38.33 -24.37
CA GLN A 20 61.98 -37.80 -24.85
C GLN A 20 61.95 -36.72 -25.96
N PRO A 21 62.95 -35.79 -26.03
CA PRO A 21 63.95 -35.38 -25.04
C PRO A 21 64.06 -33.85 -24.80
N GLU A 22 64.91 -33.51 -23.85
CA GLU A 22 65.26 -32.21 -23.25
C GLU A 22 65.68 -31.12 -24.25
N GLU A 23 65.06 -29.94 -24.12
CA GLU A 23 65.69 -28.67 -24.48
C GLU A 23 65.93 -27.87 -23.20
N VAL A 24 67.19 -27.83 -22.79
CA VAL A 24 67.69 -27.08 -21.64
C VAL A 24 67.59 -25.58 -21.97
N ILE A 25 66.64 -24.90 -21.33
CA ILE A 25 66.67 -23.44 -21.20
C ILE A 25 66.89 -23.17 -19.71
N GLU A 26 68.16 -23.02 -19.31
CA GLU A 26 68.47 -22.37 -18.04
C GLU A 26 68.17 -20.88 -18.16
N LEU A 27 67.49 -20.33 -17.16
CA LEU A 27 67.62 -18.97 -16.60
C LEU A 27 66.49 -18.74 -15.57
N PRO A 28 66.67 -17.89 -14.55
CA PRO A 28 67.69 -17.89 -13.50
C PRO A 28 67.07 -18.26 -12.13
N VAL A 29 67.90 -18.71 -11.17
CA VAL A 29 67.48 -18.86 -9.77
C VAL A 29 67.16 -17.48 -9.19
N ALA A 30 65.90 -17.24 -8.84
CA ALA A 30 65.48 -16.15 -7.98
C ALA A 30 65.07 -16.75 -6.63
N ASP A 31 65.93 -16.59 -5.63
CA ASP A 31 65.52 -16.67 -4.24
C ASP A 31 64.37 -15.68 -4.03
N SER A 32 63.19 -16.22 -3.74
CA SER A 32 62.11 -15.47 -3.11
C SER A 32 61.25 -16.45 -2.35
N GLU A 33 61.56 -16.57 -1.05
CA GLU A 33 60.56 -16.90 -0.05
C GLU A 33 59.43 -15.87 -0.17
N SER A 34 58.45 -16.15 -1.02
CA SER A 34 57.21 -15.40 -1.05
C SER A 34 56.45 -15.76 0.22
N GLU A 35 56.55 -14.88 1.22
CA GLU A 35 55.62 -14.78 2.33
C GLU A 35 54.18 -14.99 1.81
N ILE A 36 53.53 -16.04 2.30
CA ILE A 36 52.09 -16.19 2.16
C ILE A 36 51.48 -15.07 3.01
N VAL A 37 51.14 -13.96 2.36
CA VAL A 37 50.33 -12.90 2.98
C VAL A 37 48.93 -13.47 3.22
N ILE A 38 48.72 -14.04 4.41
CA ILE A 38 47.39 -14.28 4.94
C ILE A 38 46.76 -12.90 5.10
N GLN A 39 45.79 -12.55 4.25
CA GLN A 39 44.93 -11.40 4.52
C GLN A 39 44.19 -11.68 5.83
N GLU A 40 44.67 -11.11 6.94
CA GLU A 40 43.87 -10.99 8.16
C GLU A 40 42.59 -10.24 7.79
N HIS A 41 41.50 -10.98 7.61
CA HIS A 41 40.18 -10.39 7.52
C HIS A 41 39.86 -9.88 8.92
N GLU A 42 39.59 -8.58 9.05
CA GLU A 42 39.10 -8.02 10.30
C GLU A 42 37.93 -8.89 10.80
N PRO A 43 37.93 -9.27 12.10
CA PRO A 43 36.87 -10.08 12.64
C PRO A 43 35.54 -9.32 12.50
N LEU A 44 34.55 -9.96 11.88
CA LEU A 44 33.23 -9.37 11.72
C LEU A 44 32.65 -8.99 13.08
N GLU A 45 32.18 -7.74 13.19
CA GLU A 45 31.54 -7.25 14.40
C GLU A 45 30.31 -8.09 14.76
N GLU A 46 30.04 -8.25 16.06
CA GLU A 46 28.79 -8.85 16.50
C GLU A 46 27.63 -7.85 16.27
N PHE A 47 26.53 -8.32 15.69
CA PHE A 47 25.34 -7.49 15.56
C PHE A 47 24.74 -7.21 16.94
N VAL A 48 24.67 -5.93 17.28
CA VAL A 48 23.90 -5.42 18.43
C VAL A 48 22.92 -4.37 17.94
N PHE A 49 21.62 -4.67 18.02
CA PHE A 49 20.60 -3.88 17.36
C PHE A 49 20.43 -2.48 17.97
N LYS A 50 20.42 -2.37 19.31
CA LYS A 50 20.16 -1.08 19.97
C LYS A 50 21.14 0.04 19.59
N PRO A 51 22.47 -0.14 19.60
CA PRO A 51 23.41 0.87 19.10
C PRO A 51 23.14 1.26 17.65
N LEU A 52 22.96 0.29 16.75
CA LEU A 52 22.66 0.55 15.35
C LEU A 52 21.33 1.30 15.16
N LEU A 53 20.34 1.00 16.02
CA LEU A 53 19.07 1.72 16.04
C LEU A 53 19.24 3.17 16.50
N LYS A 54 20.15 3.44 17.46
CA LYS A 54 20.46 4.83 17.86
C LYS A 54 21.09 5.61 16.71
N GLU A 55 22.04 5.01 15.99
CA GLU A 55 22.62 5.59 14.77
C GLU A 55 21.52 5.92 13.75
N TYR A 56 20.67 4.94 13.42
CA TYR A 56 19.55 5.14 12.50
C TYR A 56 18.61 6.28 12.94
N VAL A 57 18.21 6.31 14.23
CA VAL A 57 17.29 7.34 14.74
C VAL A 57 17.93 8.72 14.69
N HIS A 58 19.21 8.83 15.04
CA HIS A 58 19.99 10.07 14.95
C HIS A 58 20.00 10.58 13.51
N ASP A 59 20.48 9.77 12.57
CA ASP A 59 20.64 10.16 11.16
C ASP A 59 19.30 10.46 10.47
N ALA A 60 18.26 9.70 10.81
CA ALA A 60 16.93 9.93 10.27
C ALA A 60 16.28 11.21 10.80
N ASN A 61 16.60 11.63 12.02
CA ASN A 61 16.01 12.81 12.69
C ASN A 61 16.80 14.11 12.48
N ASP A 62 18.06 14.02 12.03
CA ASP A 62 18.85 15.17 11.61
C ASP A 62 18.23 15.86 10.39
N LYS A 63 17.60 15.06 9.50
CA LYS A 63 16.86 15.56 8.34
C LYS A 63 15.55 16.25 8.74
N PRO A 64 15.10 17.29 8.01
CA PRO A 64 13.79 17.91 8.21
C PRO A 64 12.67 16.86 8.17
N CYS A 65 11.93 16.71 9.28
CA CYS A 65 10.79 15.83 9.37
C CYS A 65 9.83 16.27 10.47
N GLU A 66 8.57 15.82 10.37
CA GLU A 66 7.52 16.16 11.31
C GLU A 66 7.85 15.72 12.75
N LYS A 67 7.46 16.54 13.74
CA LYS A 67 7.67 16.25 15.17
C LYS A 67 7.11 14.89 15.60
N ALA A 68 5.96 14.50 15.07
CA ALA A 68 5.34 13.20 15.37
C ALA A 68 6.20 12.03 14.86
N THR A 69 6.84 12.20 13.71
CA THR A 69 7.74 11.20 13.10
C THR A 69 9.04 11.07 13.90
N LYS A 70 9.62 12.20 14.36
CA LYS A 70 10.79 12.19 15.25
C LYS A 70 10.52 11.43 16.54
N LYS A 71 9.46 11.81 17.25
CA LYS A 71 9.02 11.16 18.49
C LYS A 71 8.75 9.67 18.32
N ARG A 72 8.18 9.29 17.17
CA ARG A 72 7.93 7.87 16.85
C ARG A 72 9.23 7.07 16.73
N ARG A 73 10.25 7.60 16.06
CA ARG A 73 11.56 6.94 15.92
C ARG A 73 12.28 6.85 17.26
N GLU A 74 12.22 7.91 18.06
CA GLU A 74 12.75 7.91 19.44
C GLU A 74 12.09 6.82 20.30
N ASN A 75 10.77 6.63 20.18
CA ASN A 75 10.07 5.57 20.88
C ASN A 75 10.56 4.16 20.50
N MET A 76 11.14 3.94 19.32
CA MET A 76 11.70 2.63 18.98
C MET A 76 12.90 2.27 19.85
N LEU A 77 13.66 3.26 20.35
CA LEU A 77 14.85 3.03 21.18
C LEU A 77 14.51 2.37 22.52
N THR A 78 13.24 2.42 22.94
CA THR A 78 12.75 1.77 24.15
C THR A 78 12.36 0.31 23.91
N TRP A 79 12.21 -0.11 22.65
CA TRP A 79 11.80 -1.48 22.31
C TRP A 79 12.90 -2.50 22.54
N PHE A 80 14.17 -2.08 22.59
CA PHE A 80 15.30 -3.00 22.67
C PHE A 80 16.30 -2.61 23.77
N LYS A 81 16.91 -3.62 24.38
CA LYS A 81 18.10 -3.53 25.25
C LYS A 81 19.15 -4.50 24.68
N GLY A 82 20.13 -3.96 23.94
CA GLY A 82 21.00 -4.79 23.11
C GLY A 82 20.20 -5.40 21.96
N ASN A 83 20.19 -6.71 21.85
CA ASN A 83 19.35 -7.49 20.92
C ASN A 83 18.01 -7.90 21.52
N VAL A 84 17.85 -7.78 22.83
CA VAL A 84 16.68 -8.28 23.55
C VAL A 84 15.53 -7.27 23.50
N SER A 85 14.35 -7.73 23.09
CA SER A 85 13.11 -6.96 23.08
C SER A 85 12.63 -6.66 24.51
N GLN A 86 12.05 -5.48 24.67
CA GLN A 86 11.44 -4.96 25.90
C GLN A 86 9.96 -4.59 25.64
N MET A 87 9.42 -4.92 24.46
CA MET A 87 8.03 -4.61 24.15
C MET A 87 7.09 -5.60 24.80
N LYS A 88 5.95 -5.09 25.26
CA LYS A 88 4.90 -5.87 25.89
C LYS A 88 4.49 -7.10 25.08
N GLY A 89 4.58 -8.28 25.69
CA GLY A 89 4.27 -9.57 25.10
C GLY A 89 5.43 -10.24 24.36
N SER A 90 6.59 -9.59 24.26
CA SER A 90 7.80 -10.10 23.59
C SER A 90 9.07 -9.87 24.42
N GLU A 91 8.91 -9.52 25.69
CA GLU A 91 10.02 -9.22 26.57
C GLU A 91 10.94 -10.44 26.71
N GLY A 92 12.24 -10.19 26.62
CA GLY A 92 13.24 -11.24 26.75
C GLY A 92 13.60 -11.92 25.43
N LEU A 93 12.82 -11.74 24.36
CA LEU A 93 13.14 -12.32 23.05
C LEU A 93 14.31 -11.61 22.38
N ASP A 94 15.29 -12.36 21.92
CA ASP A 94 16.44 -11.84 21.19
C ASP A 94 16.15 -11.71 19.68
N ILE A 95 16.43 -10.56 19.08
CA ILE A 95 16.16 -10.34 17.64
C ILE A 95 17.09 -11.14 16.72
N VAL A 96 18.24 -11.62 17.19
CA VAL A 96 19.15 -12.46 16.39
C VAL A 96 18.70 -13.92 16.49
N ALA A 97 18.45 -14.42 17.69
CA ALA A 97 18.14 -15.84 17.90
C ALA A 97 16.64 -16.17 17.73
N GLU A 98 15.74 -15.25 18.07
CA GLU A 98 14.29 -15.48 18.21
C GLU A 98 13.46 -14.53 17.33
N TRP A 99 14.04 -14.06 16.22
CA TRP A 99 13.42 -13.08 15.31
C TRP A 99 12.01 -13.50 14.86
N SER A 100 11.78 -14.78 14.60
CA SER A 100 10.51 -15.27 14.05
C SER A 100 9.37 -15.06 15.05
N GLN A 101 9.58 -15.49 16.30
CA GLN A 101 8.62 -15.30 17.39
C GLN A 101 8.43 -13.82 17.71
N LEU A 102 9.52 -13.05 17.75
CA LEU A 102 9.46 -11.61 17.97
C LEU A 102 8.63 -10.90 16.90
N PHE A 103 8.88 -11.18 15.61
CA PHE A 103 8.14 -10.58 14.50
C PHE A 103 6.67 -11.03 14.48
N ASP A 104 6.36 -12.23 14.96
CA ASP A 104 4.99 -12.71 15.16
C ASP A 104 4.23 -11.99 16.27
N LEU A 105 4.92 -11.43 17.25
CA LEU A 105 4.30 -10.65 18.34
C LEU A 105 4.18 -9.16 17.99
N MET A 106 5.06 -8.63 17.14
CA MET A 106 5.00 -7.24 16.69
C MET A 106 3.75 -6.92 15.86
N ASN A 107 3.14 -5.76 16.08
CA ASN A 107 2.11 -5.25 15.18
C ASN A 107 2.72 -4.74 13.86
N VAL A 108 1.87 -4.51 12.85
CA VAL A 108 2.29 -4.00 11.53
C VAL A 108 3.15 -2.74 11.61
N ARG A 109 2.80 -1.82 12.52
CA ARG A 109 3.52 -0.54 12.66
C ARG A 109 4.93 -0.78 13.20
N GLN A 110 5.06 -1.64 14.21
CA GLN A 110 6.35 -2.05 14.76
C GLN A 110 7.22 -2.73 13.70
N LEU A 111 6.68 -3.69 12.95
CA LEU A 111 7.40 -4.34 11.85
C LEU A 111 7.85 -3.36 10.78
N LYS A 112 7.02 -2.37 10.41
CA LYS A 112 7.39 -1.33 9.44
C LYS A 112 8.59 -0.50 9.91
N ASP A 113 8.58 -0.13 11.18
CA ASP A 113 9.63 0.68 11.79
C ASP A 113 10.93 -0.13 11.93
N THR A 114 10.84 -1.37 12.41
CA THR A 114 11.97 -2.32 12.48
C THR A 114 12.57 -2.58 11.10
N ALA A 115 11.74 -2.87 10.09
CA ALA A 115 12.20 -3.10 8.72
C ALA A 115 12.93 -1.86 8.14
N ALA A 116 12.47 -0.64 8.45
CA ALA A 116 13.14 0.58 8.02
C ALA A 116 14.54 0.73 8.64
N ALA A 117 14.68 0.42 9.94
CA ALA A 117 15.97 0.41 10.63
C ALA A 117 16.90 -0.66 10.05
N LEU A 118 16.42 -1.91 9.90
CA LEU A 118 17.20 -3.01 9.30
C LEU A 118 17.62 -2.68 7.86
N ASN A 119 16.75 -2.05 7.07
CA ASN A 119 17.12 -1.62 5.71
C ASN A 119 18.21 -0.55 5.72
N SER A 120 18.20 0.38 6.70
CA SER A 120 19.27 1.37 6.84
C SER A 120 20.61 0.72 7.18
N ILE A 121 20.60 -0.27 8.09
CA ILE A 121 21.79 -1.04 8.45
C ILE A 121 22.29 -1.82 7.24
N LYS A 122 21.41 -2.52 6.51
CA LYS A 122 21.74 -3.20 5.27
C LYS A 122 22.39 -2.27 4.25
N LEU A 123 21.82 -1.08 4.04
CA LEU A 123 22.36 -0.09 3.08
C LEU A 123 23.70 0.51 3.51
N SER A 124 24.09 0.40 4.78
CA SER A 124 25.42 0.81 5.25
C SER A 124 26.54 -0.12 4.79
N GLY A 125 26.22 -1.34 4.32
CA GLY A 125 27.20 -2.35 3.91
C GLY A 125 27.91 -3.06 5.07
N LYS A 126 27.60 -2.73 6.33
CA LYS A 126 28.13 -3.43 7.52
C LYS A 126 27.75 -4.92 7.47
N ARG A 127 28.73 -5.79 7.73
CA ARG A 127 28.55 -7.24 7.86
C ARG A 127 28.75 -7.65 9.32
N PHE A 128 28.04 -8.69 9.74
CA PHE A 128 28.04 -9.13 11.14
C PHE A 128 28.34 -10.62 11.23
N SER A 129 28.97 -11.04 12.34
CA SER A 129 29.39 -12.43 12.56
C SER A 129 28.25 -13.38 12.93
N ASN A 130 27.18 -12.88 13.54
CA ASN A 130 26.12 -13.67 14.16
C ASN A 130 24.76 -13.55 13.45
N VAL A 131 24.63 -12.70 12.43
CA VAL A 131 23.37 -12.52 11.70
C VAL A 131 23.61 -12.10 10.25
N ASP A 132 22.80 -12.65 9.35
CA ASP A 132 22.64 -12.10 8.01
C ASP A 132 21.58 -10.99 8.06
N ILE A 133 22.02 -9.73 7.90
CA ILE A 133 21.14 -8.57 7.93
C ILE A 133 20.18 -8.53 6.74
N GLU A 134 20.56 -9.08 5.59
CA GLU A 134 19.71 -9.12 4.40
C GLU A 134 18.54 -10.07 4.63
N ASP A 135 18.83 -11.27 5.14
CA ASP A 135 17.83 -12.27 5.48
C ASP A 135 16.91 -11.78 6.61
N LEU A 136 17.45 -11.24 7.70
CA LEU A 136 16.65 -10.69 8.80
C LEU A 136 15.72 -9.55 8.33
N HIS A 137 16.22 -8.64 7.49
CA HIS A 137 15.41 -7.59 6.86
C HIS A 137 14.32 -8.18 5.96
N HIS A 138 14.66 -9.16 5.12
CA HIS A 138 13.72 -9.82 4.22
C HIS A 138 12.57 -10.46 5.00
N GLN A 139 12.88 -11.25 6.03
CA GLN A 139 11.90 -11.92 6.87
C GLN A 139 11.00 -10.94 7.63
N CYS A 140 11.57 -9.84 8.14
CA CYS A 140 10.79 -8.77 8.78
C CYS A 140 9.76 -8.17 7.80
N HIS A 141 10.20 -7.91 6.57
CA HIS A 141 9.35 -7.34 5.52
C HIS A 141 8.28 -8.30 5.04
N GLU A 142 8.58 -9.59 4.87
CA GLU A 142 7.59 -10.60 4.49
C GLU A 142 6.55 -10.80 5.62
N ARG A 143 6.97 -10.86 6.89
CA ARG A 143 6.03 -10.94 8.02
C ARG A 143 5.11 -9.72 8.08
N ARG A 144 5.65 -8.52 7.80
CA ARG A 144 4.85 -7.28 7.68
C ARG A 144 3.81 -7.40 6.57
N LYS A 145 4.20 -7.86 5.37
CA LYS A 145 3.27 -8.04 4.24
C LYS A 145 2.14 -9.01 4.59
N THR A 146 2.46 -10.14 5.22
CA THR A 146 1.48 -11.13 5.65
C THR A 146 0.47 -10.53 6.64
N LYS A 147 0.95 -9.80 7.66
CA LYS A 147 0.06 -9.13 8.63
C LYS A 147 -0.75 -7.97 8.03
N ASP A 148 -0.17 -7.22 7.10
CA ASP A 148 -0.87 -6.19 6.32
C ASP A 148 -2.04 -6.81 5.52
N LYS A 149 -1.78 -7.96 4.88
CA LYS A 149 -2.80 -8.72 4.15
C LYS A 149 -3.91 -9.23 5.07
N MET A 150 -3.54 -9.88 6.18
CA MET A 150 -4.51 -10.37 7.18
C MET A 150 -5.37 -9.23 7.75
N THR A 151 -4.76 -8.10 8.08
CA THR A 151 -5.49 -6.92 8.58
C THR A 151 -6.44 -6.36 7.53
N SER A 152 -6.03 -6.32 6.26
CA SER A 152 -6.87 -5.87 5.16
C SER A 152 -8.09 -6.79 4.99
N VAL A 153 -7.88 -8.10 5.07
CA VAL A 153 -8.94 -9.13 5.02
C VAL A 153 -9.91 -8.99 6.20
N LEU A 154 -9.40 -8.84 7.43
CA LEU A 154 -10.25 -8.62 8.61
C LEU A 154 -11.06 -7.33 8.50
N ASN A 155 -10.48 -6.26 7.98
CA ASN A 155 -11.20 -5.01 7.73
C ASN A 155 -12.28 -5.15 6.65
N ALA A 156 -12.05 -5.97 5.63
CA ALA A 156 -13.06 -6.32 4.63
C ALA A 156 -14.27 -7.02 5.27
N LYS A 157 -14.04 -7.95 6.22
CA LYS A 157 -15.10 -8.69 6.95
C LYS A 157 -15.92 -7.87 7.94
N LYS A 158 -15.43 -6.71 8.39
CA LYS A 158 -16.21 -5.88 9.34
C LYS A 158 -17.61 -5.60 8.78
N PRO A 159 -18.66 -5.54 9.61
CA PRO A 159 -19.98 -5.13 9.14
C PRO A 159 -19.95 -3.80 8.40
N LEU A 160 -20.86 -3.61 7.45
CA LEU A 160 -21.05 -2.31 6.81
C LEU A 160 -21.61 -1.32 7.83
N VAL A 161 -21.06 -0.11 7.86
CA VAL A 161 -21.65 1.02 8.61
C VAL A 161 -22.91 1.53 7.91
N VAL A 162 -22.90 1.51 6.58
CA VAL A 162 -24.01 1.90 5.70
C VAL A 162 -23.96 1.04 4.44
N SER A 163 -25.12 0.68 3.88
CA SER A 163 -25.23 0.00 2.58
C SER A 163 -25.54 0.99 1.46
N LEU A 164 -25.27 0.62 0.21
CA LEU A 164 -25.62 1.46 -0.94
C LEU A 164 -27.15 1.67 -1.03
N ASP A 165 -27.94 0.64 -0.76
CA ASP A 165 -29.40 0.72 -0.76
C ASP A 165 -29.93 1.65 0.32
N GLN A 166 -29.31 1.65 1.51
CA GLN A 166 -29.64 2.59 2.59
C GLN A 166 -29.35 4.04 2.18
N CYS A 167 -28.22 4.30 1.52
CA CYS A 167 -27.92 5.63 0.98
C CYS A 167 -28.95 6.07 -0.08
N LYS A 168 -29.37 5.16 -0.96
CA LYS A 168 -30.39 5.43 -2.00
C LYS A 168 -31.74 5.73 -1.38
N ALA A 169 -32.16 4.95 -0.39
CA ALA A 169 -33.39 5.16 0.33
C ALA A 169 -33.41 6.53 1.01
N TYR A 170 -32.30 6.93 1.64
CA TYR A 170 -32.17 8.27 2.20
C TYR A 170 -32.21 9.37 1.13
N ALA A 171 -31.49 9.21 0.02
CA ALA A 171 -31.53 10.21 -1.07
C ALA A 171 -32.93 10.42 -1.65
N ALA A 172 -33.78 9.38 -1.64
CA ALA A 172 -35.17 9.45 -2.09
C ALA A 172 -36.08 10.25 -1.14
N THR A 173 -35.72 10.43 0.14
CA THR A 173 -36.50 11.26 1.08
C THR A 173 -36.13 12.73 1.01
N VAL A 174 -34.98 13.06 0.41
CA VAL A 174 -34.50 14.43 0.26
C VAL A 174 -35.15 15.08 -0.98
N PRO A 175 -35.73 16.28 -0.88
CA PRO A 175 -36.25 17.01 -2.04
C PRO A 175 -35.14 17.41 -3.01
N VAL A 176 -35.40 17.30 -4.32
CA VAL A 176 -34.42 17.69 -5.35
C VAL A 176 -34.29 19.21 -5.40
N GLN A 177 -33.21 19.72 -4.82
CA GLN A 177 -32.85 21.14 -4.79
C GLN A 177 -31.32 21.28 -4.62
N PRO A 178 -30.74 22.46 -4.89
CA PRO A 178 -29.33 22.70 -4.59
C PRO A 178 -29.01 22.39 -3.12
N LEU A 179 -28.11 21.44 -2.90
CA LEU A 179 -27.76 20.94 -1.58
C LEU A 179 -26.64 21.77 -0.94
N PRO A 180 -26.63 21.92 0.40
CA PRO A 180 -25.47 22.45 1.11
C PRO A 180 -24.26 21.53 0.94
N ASP A 181 -23.06 22.08 1.08
CA ASP A 181 -21.79 21.37 0.86
C ASP A 181 -21.70 20.05 1.63
N SER A 182 -22.16 20.04 2.87
CA SER A 182 -22.18 18.85 3.73
C SER A 182 -22.97 17.70 3.11
N LEU A 183 -24.21 17.94 2.70
CA LEU A 183 -25.09 16.93 2.14
C LEU A 183 -24.69 16.56 0.71
N LEU A 184 -24.21 17.53 -0.07
CA LEU A 184 -23.68 17.27 -1.42
C LEU A 184 -22.42 16.37 -1.37
N ALA A 185 -21.51 16.60 -0.41
CA ALA A 185 -20.32 15.77 -0.22
C ALA A 185 -20.69 14.32 0.12
N ILE A 186 -21.71 14.12 0.97
CA ILE A 186 -22.28 12.81 1.26
C ILE A 186 -22.84 12.17 0.00
N PHE A 187 -23.71 12.87 -0.74
CA PHE A 187 -24.39 12.31 -1.91
C PHE A 187 -23.39 11.93 -3.00
N ILE A 188 -22.39 12.78 -3.26
CA ILE A 188 -21.33 12.46 -4.20
C ILE A 188 -20.52 11.24 -3.72
N SER A 189 -20.10 11.21 -2.45
CA SER A 189 -19.34 10.07 -1.90
C SER A 189 -20.13 8.77 -1.94
N ALA A 190 -21.42 8.82 -1.61
CA ALA A 190 -22.34 7.70 -1.67
C ALA A 190 -22.63 7.25 -3.11
N ALA A 191 -22.61 8.17 -4.09
CA ALA A 191 -22.82 7.85 -5.50
C ALA A 191 -21.59 7.20 -6.14
N VAL A 192 -20.39 7.72 -5.88
CA VAL A 192 -19.18 7.34 -6.63
C VAL A 192 -18.28 6.34 -5.91
N GLY A 193 -18.35 6.25 -4.58
CA GLY A 193 -17.49 5.36 -3.80
C GLY A 193 -16.00 5.69 -3.89
N LEU A 194 -15.64 6.91 -4.29
CA LEU A 194 -14.26 7.43 -4.21
C LEU A 194 -13.96 7.88 -2.78
N ARG A 195 -12.68 8.05 -2.43
CA ARG A 195 -12.31 8.54 -1.10
C ARG A 195 -12.51 10.05 -1.01
N CYS A 196 -11.48 10.82 -1.36
CA CYS A 196 -11.50 12.28 -1.23
C CYS A 196 -11.26 13.01 -2.55
N ASP A 197 -10.97 12.30 -3.64
CA ASP A 197 -10.84 12.91 -4.98
C ASP A 197 -12.03 13.80 -5.37
N PRO A 198 -13.30 13.50 -4.98
CA PRO A 198 -14.42 14.39 -5.29
C PRO A 198 -14.35 15.80 -4.69
N VAL A 199 -13.43 16.09 -3.74
CA VAL A 199 -13.20 17.47 -3.28
C VAL A 199 -12.81 18.40 -4.41
N TYR A 200 -12.13 17.87 -5.43
CA TYR A 200 -11.67 18.60 -6.61
C TYR A 200 -12.67 18.57 -7.76
N LEU A 201 -13.91 18.12 -7.53
CA LEU A 201 -14.95 18.15 -8.56
C LEU A 201 -15.17 19.58 -9.05
N THR A 202 -15.05 19.82 -10.35
CA THR A 202 -15.27 21.13 -10.96
C THR A 202 -16.71 21.32 -11.42
N CYS A 203 -17.14 22.58 -11.47
CA CYS A 203 -18.45 22.96 -11.98
C CYS A 203 -18.53 22.92 -13.52
N ALA A 204 -17.38 22.88 -14.20
CA ALA A 204 -17.26 22.78 -15.65
C ALA A 204 -16.30 21.65 -16.05
N LYS A 205 -16.49 21.10 -17.25
CA LYS A 205 -15.59 20.08 -17.82
C LYS A 205 -14.17 20.62 -17.96
N THR A 206 -13.19 19.80 -17.58
CA THR A 206 -11.75 20.12 -17.65
C THR A 206 -10.93 18.84 -17.79
N GLU A 207 -9.70 18.97 -18.28
CA GLU A 207 -8.74 17.87 -18.34
C GLU A 207 -7.90 17.75 -17.05
N GLU A 208 -7.89 18.79 -16.22
CA GLU A 208 -7.01 18.88 -15.04
C GLU A 208 -7.59 18.23 -13.77
N TYR A 209 -8.92 18.17 -13.67
CA TYR A 209 -9.64 17.80 -12.44
C TYR A 209 -10.87 16.94 -12.74
N PRO A 210 -11.40 16.24 -11.73
CA PRO A 210 -12.67 15.52 -11.87
C PRO A 210 -13.82 16.48 -12.26
N TYR A 211 -14.69 16.04 -13.16
CA TYR A 211 -15.85 16.79 -13.64
C TYR A 211 -17.06 15.87 -13.84
N LEU A 212 -18.25 16.46 -14.03
CA LEU A 212 -19.46 15.73 -14.41
C LEU A 212 -19.69 15.76 -15.92
N GLU A 213 -20.08 14.64 -16.49
CA GLU A 213 -20.44 14.50 -17.89
C GLU A 213 -21.80 13.81 -18.03
N VAL A 214 -22.66 14.34 -18.88
CA VAL A 214 -23.92 13.68 -19.25
C VAL A 214 -23.71 12.97 -20.57
N GLU A 215 -23.97 11.67 -20.60
CA GLU A 215 -23.91 10.83 -21.80
C GLU A 215 -25.22 10.06 -21.92
N GLY A 216 -26.07 10.47 -22.88
CA GLY A 216 -27.45 10.00 -22.98
C GLY A 216 -28.26 10.40 -21.74
N GLU A 217 -28.92 9.42 -21.11
CA GLU A 217 -29.68 9.62 -19.86
C GLU A 217 -28.83 9.44 -18.59
N HIS A 218 -27.52 9.19 -18.76
CA HIS A 218 -26.64 8.81 -17.66
C HIS A 218 -25.71 9.96 -17.28
N LEU A 219 -25.56 10.18 -15.97
CA LEU A 219 -24.60 11.09 -15.40
C LEU A 219 -23.33 10.34 -15.00
N TRP A 220 -22.18 10.85 -15.39
CA TRP A 220 -20.86 10.28 -15.11
C TRP A 220 -20.00 11.27 -14.33
N MET A 221 -19.18 10.76 -13.42
CA MET A 221 -18.01 11.48 -12.91
C MET A 221 -16.78 10.99 -13.66
N ARG A 222 -16.04 11.92 -14.26
CA ARG A 222 -14.87 11.64 -15.10
C ARG A 222 -13.69 12.54 -14.76
N GLY A 223 -12.50 12.18 -15.22
CA GLY A 223 -11.29 13.01 -15.09
C GLY A 223 -10.16 12.33 -14.33
N PRO A 224 -9.03 13.02 -14.12
CA PRO A 224 -7.86 12.43 -13.49
C PRO A 224 -8.08 12.14 -12.00
N ILE A 225 -7.43 11.07 -11.51
CA ILE A 225 -7.30 10.85 -10.07
C ILE A 225 -6.30 11.85 -9.50
N MET A 226 -6.64 12.43 -8.34
CA MET A 226 -5.81 13.46 -7.72
C MET A 226 -4.71 12.83 -6.86
N SER A 227 -4.90 11.62 -6.31
CA SER A 227 -3.87 10.86 -5.59
C SER A 227 -2.56 10.71 -6.39
N THR A 228 -1.45 11.20 -5.83
CA THR A 228 -0.11 11.12 -6.44
C THR A 228 0.30 9.67 -6.69
N LYS A 229 -0.04 8.75 -5.79
CA LYS A 229 0.23 7.30 -5.93
C LYS A 229 -0.51 6.63 -7.10
N ALA A 230 -1.55 7.26 -7.64
CA ALA A 230 -2.40 6.70 -8.68
C ALA A 230 -2.14 7.33 -10.06
N LYS A 231 -1.62 8.58 -10.10
CA LYS A 231 -1.21 9.24 -11.35
C LYS A 231 -0.21 8.42 -12.14
N ASP A 232 0.78 7.83 -11.47
CA ASP A 232 1.84 7.03 -12.11
C ASP A 232 1.33 5.73 -12.76
N LYS A 233 0.07 5.36 -12.53
CA LYS A 233 -0.55 4.12 -13.04
C LYS A 233 -1.60 4.37 -14.12
N GLY A 234 -1.73 5.61 -14.61
CA GLY A 234 -2.65 5.97 -15.69
C GLY A 234 -4.13 5.82 -15.32
N TYR A 235 -4.48 5.82 -14.03
CA TYR A 235 -5.87 5.68 -13.60
C TYR A 235 -6.64 7.00 -13.80
N ASN A 236 -7.76 6.90 -14.50
CA ASN A 236 -8.76 7.96 -14.60
C ASN A 236 -10.06 7.53 -13.93
N ILE A 237 -10.71 8.50 -13.29
CA ILE A 237 -12.07 8.35 -12.79
C ILE A 237 -12.98 8.20 -13.99
N ASN A 238 -13.79 7.14 -13.99
CA ASN A 238 -14.87 6.94 -14.95
C ASN A 238 -16.00 6.17 -14.27
N VAL A 239 -16.80 6.89 -13.48
CA VAL A 239 -17.81 6.29 -12.60
C VAL A 239 -19.18 6.77 -13.00
N LEU A 240 -20.07 5.82 -13.30
CA LEU A 240 -21.49 6.07 -13.50
C LEU A 240 -22.12 6.49 -12.16
N ILE A 241 -22.79 7.63 -12.14
CA ILE A 241 -23.55 8.10 -10.98
C ILE A 241 -24.91 7.42 -10.99
N ASP A 242 -25.25 6.80 -9.87
CA ASP A 242 -26.54 6.15 -9.72
C ASP A 242 -27.69 7.17 -9.81
N PRO A 243 -28.78 6.86 -10.55
CA PRO A 243 -29.90 7.78 -10.76
C PRO A 243 -30.51 8.34 -9.47
N ALA A 244 -30.44 7.60 -8.36
CA ALA A 244 -30.93 8.07 -7.06
C ALA A 244 -30.24 9.35 -6.57
N PHE A 245 -29.01 9.62 -7.01
CA PHE A 245 -28.25 10.82 -6.64
C PHE A 245 -28.11 11.83 -7.79
N ALA A 246 -28.30 11.41 -9.04
CA ALA A 246 -27.95 12.18 -10.22
C ALA A 246 -28.63 13.56 -10.28
N SER A 247 -29.95 13.63 -10.02
CA SER A 247 -30.70 14.89 -10.07
C SER A 247 -30.26 15.88 -8.99
N HIS A 248 -30.00 15.37 -7.77
CA HIS A 248 -29.52 16.15 -6.63
C HIS A 248 -28.14 16.76 -6.90
N ILE A 249 -27.22 15.94 -7.40
CA ILE A 249 -25.87 16.35 -7.74
C ILE A 249 -25.91 17.38 -8.88
N THR A 250 -26.67 17.10 -9.94
CA THR A 250 -26.78 17.98 -11.11
C THR A 250 -27.32 19.36 -10.73
N ALA A 251 -28.42 19.44 -9.98
CA ALA A 251 -28.99 20.70 -9.53
C ALA A 251 -27.98 21.52 -8.71
N SER A 252 -27.24 20.85 -7.82
CA SER A 252 -26.26 21.48 -6.94
C SER A 252 -25.03 22.00 -7.68
N VAL A 253 -24.53 21.26 -8.67
CA VAL A 253 -23.37 21.68 -9.48
C VAL A 253 -23.76 22.79 -10.45
N GLN A 254 -24.92 22.71 -11.08
CA GLN A 254 -25.42 23.77 -11.96
C GLN A 254 -25.61 25.09 -11.21
N GLU A 255 -26.14 25.06 -9.99
CA GLU A 255 -26.32 26.29 -9.21
C GLU A 255 -24.99 26.96 -8.88
N ARG A 256 -23.98 26.19 -8.48
CA ARG A 256 -22.61 26.70 -8.25
C ARG A 256 -21.92 27.16 -9.54
N ALA A 257 -22.21 26.52 -10.67
CA ALA A 257 -21.69 26.98 -11.96
C ALA A 257 -22.21 28.38 -12.32
N LYS A 258 -23.48 28.69 -12.02
CA LYS A 258 -24.08 30.02 -12.27
C LYS A 258 -23.41 31.14 -11.48
N THR A 259 -22.86 30.82 -10.30
CA THR A 259 -22.13 31.80 -9.47
C THR A 259 -20.67 31.99 -9.90
N GLY A 260 -20.23 31.33 -10.98
CA GLY A 260 -18.84 31.38 -11.46
C GLY A 260 -17.86 30.56 -10.63
N GLN A 261 -18.35 29.68 -9.75
CA GLN A 261 -17.52 28.86 -8.88
C GLN A 261 -16.75 27.81 -9.69
N LYS A 262 -15.42 27.72 -9.51
CA LYS A 262 -14.57 26.74 -10.22
C LYS A 262 -14.78 25.31 -9.70
N PHE A 263 -14.63 25.11 -8.39
CA PHE A 263 -14.75 23.81 -7.71
C PHE A 263 -16.06 23.73 -6.95
N VAL A 264 -16.76 22.60 -6.99
CA VAL A 264 -18.01 22.36 -6.27
C VAL A 264 -17.86 22.58 -4.76
N PHE A 265 -16.70 22.23 -4.20
CA PHE A 265 -16.36 22.42 -2.78
C PHE A 265 -15.25 23.46 -2.60
N ALA A 266 -15.50 24.69 -3.06
CA ALA A 266 -14.48 25.75 -3.11
C ALA A 266 -13.74 25.96 -1.78
N ASP A 267 -14.47 26.00 -0.66
CA ASP A 267 -13.90 26.22 0.67
C ASP A 267 -13.08 25.03 1.20
N SER A 268 -13.28 23.85 0.62
CA SER A 268 -12.53 22.65 0.98
C SER A 268 -11.24 22.49 0.19
N VAL A 269 -11.05 23.22 -0.91
CA VAL A 269 -9.83 23.15 -1.73
C VAL A 269 -8.75 24.05 -1.12
N ASP A 270 -7.55 23.50 -0.99
CA ASP A 270 -6.35 24.15 -0.47
C ASP A 270 -5.16 23.82 -1.39
N GLU A 271 -4.13 24.68 -1.37
CA GLU A 271 -2.85 24.40 -2.06
C GLU A 271 -2.22 23.11 -1.54
N ASP A 272 -2.36 22.85 -0.24
CA ASP A 272 -2.03 21.59 0.37
C ASP A 272 -3.15 20.57 0.13
N LYS A 273 -2.84 19.60 -0.71
CA LYS A 273 -3.75 18.54 -1.09
C LYS A 273 -4.17 17.64 0.07
N ASP A 274 -3.29 17.38 1.02
CA ASP A 274 -3.63 16.57 2.18
C ASP A 274 -4.60 17.31 3.11
N LYS A 275 -4.48 18.64 3.22
CA LYS A 275 -5.49 19.47 3.89
C LYS A 275 -6.83 19.45 3.18
N SER A 276 -6.85 19.48 1.84
CA SER A 276 -8.09 19.40 1.06
C SER A 276 -8.84 18.09 1.34
N PHE A 277 -8.11 16.97 1.33
CA PHE A 277 -8.66 15.66 1.64
C PHE A 277 -9.15 15.53 3.08
N ASP A 278 -8.41 16.09 4.03
CA ASP A 278 -8.80 16.11 5.43
C ASP A 278 -10.06 16.96 5.66
N ARG A 279 -10.15 18.16 5.06
CA ARG A 279 -11.34 19.02 5.12
C ARG A 279 -12.58 18.30 4.58
N TYR A 280 -12.47 17.70 3.39
CA TYR A 280 -13.56 16.94 2.77
C TYR A 280 -13.99 15.74 3.63
N SER A 281 -13.03 14.99 4.15
CA SER A 281 -13.33 13.85 5.02
C SER A 281 -14.01 14.29 6.32
N ARG A 282 -13.57 15.39 6.93
CA ARG A 282 -14.19 15.95 8.14
C ARG A 282 -15.61 16.44 7.87
N LEU A 283 -15.82 17.15 6.77
CA LEU A 283 -17.14 17.63 6.34
C LEU A 283 -18.15 16.47 6.29
N ILE A 284 -17.78 15.36 5.66
CA ILE A 284 -18.64 14.17 5.55
C ILE A 284 -18.87 13.51 6.89
N CYS A 285 -17.80 13.28 7.67
CA CYS A 285 -17.92 12.62 8.98
C CYS A 285 -18.83 13.41 9.92
N THR A 286 -18.65 14.74 9.99
CA THR A 286 -19.48 15.61 10.83
C THR A 286 -20.93 15.62 10.35
N ALA A 287 -21.17 15.76 9.05
CA ALA A 287 -22.53 15.79 8.51
C ALA A 287 -23.26 14.44 8.68
N SER A 288 -22.54 13.33 8.53
CA SER A 288 -23.12 11.98 8.63
C SER A 288 -23.46 11.59 10.07
N GLN A 289 -22.90 12.27 11.08
CA GLN A 289 -23.27 12.06 12.50
C GLN A 289 -24.67 12.59 12.81
N SER A 290 -25.12 13.63 12.10
CA SER A 290 -26.46 14.20 12.29
C SER A 290 -27.56 13.48 11.49
N ILE A 291 -27.21 12.48 10.67
CA ILE A 291 -28.15 11.75 9.81
C ILE A 291 -28.23 10.30 10.31
N PRO A 292 -29.32 9.90 11.00
CA PRO A 292 -29.46 8.56 11.58
C PRO A 292 -29.26 7.44 10.55
N GLU A 293 -29.76 7.63 9.34
CA GLU A 293 -29.67 6.68 8.23
C GLU A 293 -28.23 6.47 7.74
N LEU A 294 -27.30 7.35 8.08
CA LEU A 294 -25.91 7.25 7.63
C LEU A 294 -24.95 6.84 8.76
N ASN A 295 -25.41 6.81 10.01
CA ASN A 295 -24.70 6.23 11.16
C ASN A 295 -23.23 6.69 11.28
N GLY A 296 -22.96 7.99 11.07
CA GLY A 296 -21.61 8.53 11.13
C GLY A 296 -20.68 7.99 10.02
N ALA A 297 -21.22 7.66 8.85
CA ALA A 297 -20.44 7.18 7.72
C ALA A 297 -19.32 8.14 7.32
N SER A 298 -18.18 7.57 6.94
CA SER A 298 -17.04 8.27 6.36
C SER A 298 -16.91 7.94 4.86
N THR A 299 -16.03 8.65 4.16
CA THR A 299 -15.68 8.35 2.76
C THR A 299 -15.24 6.89 2.55
N VAL A 300 -14.55 6.30 3.54
CA VAL A 300 -14.13 4.89 3.51
C VAL A 300 -15.32 3.94 3.63
N ASN A 301 -16.35 4.31 4.40
CA ASN A 301 -17.55 3.51 4.57
C ASN A 301 -18.39 3.49 3.28
N PHE A 302 -18.59 4.63 2.62
CA PHE A 302 -19.27 4.68 1.32
C PHE A 302 -18.52 3.89 0.26
N ARG A 303 -17.20 4.02 0.21
CA ARG A 303 -16.35 3.21 -0.68
C ARG A 303 -16.48 1.72 -0.43
N LYS A 304 -16.52 1.30 0.83
CA LYS A 304 -16.74 -0.11 1.20
C LYS A 304 -18.14 -0.58 0.80
N ALA A 305 -19.17 0.24 0.95
CA ALA A 305 -20.54 -0.09 0.55
C ALA A 305 -20.62 -0.43 -0.95
N HIS A 306 -19.96 0.36 -1.82
CA HIS A 306 -19.85 0.07 -3.26
C HIS A 306 -19.15 -1.25 -3.55
N VAL A 307 -17.98 -1.46 -2.93
CA VAL A 307 -17.20 -2.70 -3.07
C VAL A 307 -18.03 -3.92 -2.68
N THR A 308 -18.73 -3.86 -1.54
CA THR A 308 -19.58 -4.97 -1.07
C THR A 308 -20.80 -5.18 -1.97
N HIS A 309 -21.43 -4.11 -2.47
CA HIS A 309 -22.56 -4.20 -3.39
C HIS A 309 -22.15 -4.87 -4.72
N ASP A 310 -21.09 -4.38 -5.37
CA ASP A 310 -20.62 -4.91 -6.65
C ASP A 310 -20.18 -6.38 -6.52
N LEU A 311 -19.51 -6.74 -5.41
CA LEU A 311 -19.20 -8.14 -5.11
C LEU A 311 -20.44 -9.00 -4.89
N GLY A 312 -21.48 -8.47 -4.23
CA GLY A 312 -22.75 -9.17 -4.06
C GLY A 312 -23.48 -9.42 -5.38
N LEU A 313 -23.36 -8.52 -6.36
CA LEU A 313 -23.85 -8.74 -7.72
C LEU A 313 -23.06 -9.85 -8.43
N TYR A 314 -21.73 -9.78 -8.37
CA TYR A 314 -20.85 -10.79 -8.95
C TYR A 314 -21.14 -12.19 -8.39
N LYS A 315 -21.19 -12.35 -7.05
CA LYS A 315 -21.45 -13.63 -6.38
C LYS A 315 -22.81 -14.24 -6.73
N ARG A 316 -23.77 -13.41 -7.17
CA ARG A 316 -25.10 -13.84 -7.62
C ARG A 316 -25.18 -14.02 -9.15
N ASN A 317 -24.05 -14.01 -9.85
CA ASN A 317 -23.96 -14.09 -11.31
C ASN A 317 -24.71 -12.96 -12.05
N ALA A 318 -24.91 -11.82 -11.40
CA ALA A 318 -25.54 -10.63 -11.99
C ALA A 318 -24.51 -9.63 -12.55
N MET A 319 -23.22 -9.96 -12.48
CA MET A 319 -22.11 -9.18 -12.98
C MET A 319 -20.94 -10.11 -13.31
N THR A 320 -20.26 -9.87 -14.44
CA THR A 320 -19.05 -10.60 -14.84
C THR A 320 -17.83 -10.15 -14.05
N TYR A 321 -16.75 -10.94 -14.09
CA TYR A 321 -15.50 -10.55 -13.42
C TYR A 321 -14.88 -9.31 -14.09
N GLU A 322 -15.00 -9.22 -15.41
CA GLU A 322 -14.52 -8.09 -16.22
C GLU A 322 -15.23 -6.79 -15.81
N GLU A 323 -16.55 -6.83 -15.66
CA GLU A 323 -17.34 -5.67 -15.19
C GLU A 323 -16.98 -5.29 -13.74
N LEU A 324 -16.83 -6.28 -12.86
CA LEU A 324 -16.42 -6.06 -11.48
C LEU A 324 -15.05 -5.38 -11.41
N ASN A 325 -14.08 -5.91 -12.15
CA ASN A 325 -12.73 -5.37 -12.21
C ASN A 325 -12.72 -3.93 -12.80
N ALA A 326 -13.50 -3.68 -13.85
CA ALA A 326 -13.65 -2.34 -14.42
C ALA A 326 -14.22 -1.35 -13.40
N ARG A 327 -15.29 -1.73 -12.67
CA ARG A 327 -15.90 -0.92 -11.61
C ARG A 327 -14.96 -0.66 -10.43
N PHE A 328 -14.13 -1.61 -10.06
CA PHE A 328 -13.11 -1.44 -9.01
C PHE A 328 -11.99 -0.50 -9.48
N SER A 329 -11.51 -0.70 -10.70
CA SER A 329 -10.45 0.09 -11.32
C SER A 329 -10.88 1.54 -11.50
N ALA A 330 -12.12 1.78 -11.93
CA ALA A 330 -12.73 3.11 -12.05
C ALA A 330 -12.78 3.89 -10.72
N ARG A 331 -12.81 3.17 -9.58
CA ARG A 331 -12.74 3.75 -8.23
C ARG A 331 -11.31 3.81 -7.67
N GLY A 332 -10.31 3.46 -8.48
CA GLY A 332 -8.89 3.47 -8.10
C GLY A 332 -8.48 2.31 -7.19
N HIS A 333 -9.18 1.18 -7.23
CA HIS A 333 -8.70 -0.06 -6.60
C HIS A 333 -7.75 -0.82 -7.53
N SER A 334 -6.73 -1.47 -6.97
CA SER A 334 -5.93 -2.45 -7.70
C SER A 334 -6.56 -3.84 -7.60
N LEU A 335 -6.17 -4.73 -8.52
CA LEU A 335 -6.54 -6.15 -8.48
C LEU A 335 -6.22 -6.83 -7.13
N ALA A 336 -5.08 -6.48 -6.52
CA ALA A 336 -4.73 -7.00 -5.19
C ALA A 336 -5.76 -6.63 -4.11
N VAL A 337 -6.39 -5.45 -4.22
CA VAL A 337 -7.47 -5.07 -3.29
C VAL A 337 -8.72 -5.89 -3.59
N LEU A 338 -9.08 -6.06 -4.86
CA LEU A 338 -10.21 -6.93 -5.26
C LEU A 338 -10.03 -8.34 -4.69
N ASP A 339 -8.83 -8.93 -4.81
CA ASP A 339 -8.46 -10.22 -4.25
C ASP A 339 -8.68 -10.30 -2.73
N HIS A 340 -8.38 -9.25 -1.97
CA HIS A 340 -8.60 -9.22 -0.52
C HIS A 340 -10.08 -9.32 -0.15
N TYR A 341 -10.96 -8.73 -0.96
CA TYR A 341 -12.40 -8.84 -0.75
C TYR A 341 -12.99 -10.14 -1.32
N TYR A 342 -12.32 -10.75 -2.31
CA TYR A 342 -12.76 -11.95 -3.01
C TYR A 342 -12.39 -13.27 -2.32
N ARG A 343 -11.15 -13.40 -1.82
CA ARG A 343 -10.57 -14.65 -1.28
C ARG A 343 -11.13 -15.07 0.09
N LEU A 344 -12.36 -14.65 0.39
CA LEU A 344 -13.04 -14.95 1.65
C LEU A 344 -14.15 -15.98 1.54
N ASP A 345 -14.47 -16.44 0.34
CA ASP A 345 -15.42 -17.54 0.15
C ASP A 345 -14.72 -18.85 -0.26
N ALA A 346 -13.38 -18.86 -0.36
CA ALA A 346 -12.59 -19.98 -0.87
C ALA A 346 -11.76 -20.70 0.22
N GLU A 347 -11.87 -20.31 1.49
CA GLU A 347 -11.26 -21.00 2.65
C GLU A 347 -12.31 -21.39 3.69
#